data_AF-A0AAU3JKL8-F1
#
_entry.id   AF-A0AAU3JKL8-F1
#
_cell.length_a   1.000
_cell.length_b   1.000
_cell.length_c   1.000
_cell.angle_alpha   90.00
_cell.angle_beta   90.00
_cell.angle_gamma   90.00
#
_symmetry.space_group_name_H-M   'P 1'
#
loop_
_entity.id
_entity.type
_entity.pdbx_description
1 polymer ?
#
loop_
_entity_poly.entity_id
_entity_poly.type
_entity_poly.pdbx_seq_one_letter_code
_entity_poly.pdbx_strand_id
1 'polypeptide(L)'
;MTSSPNPPDQAWVLQVTIWAAPAADPQWKAQLNRLRTIASFDDTTKTWQARLGALDLEGLNVLQALLDAASAHGTQVRLEPAPVPEGWEGPVFTRGPDVTALLEAQADHGRPLGQLPLG
;
A
#
# COMPACT_ATOMS: atom_id res chain seq x y z
N MET A 1 0.14 12.43 -17.20
CA MET A 1 0.76 11.12 -17.52
C MET A 1 0.18 10.12 -16.55
N THR A 2 -0.67 9.22 -17.02
CA THR A 2 -1.31 8.18 -16.21
C THR A 2 -0.36 7.00 -16.15
N SER A 3 0.25 6.73 -14.99
CA SER A 3 1.05 5.53 -14.78
C SER A 3 0.13 4.32 -14.89
N SER A 4 0.30 3.53 -15.95
CA SER A 4 -0.39 2.24 -16.07
C SER A 4 0.01 1.36 -14.89
N PRO A 5 -0.94 0.62 -14.28
CA PRO A 5 -0.67 -0.34 -13.22
C PRO A 5 -0.06 -1.64 -13.80
N ASN A 6 0.74 -1.52 -14.87
CA ASN A 6 1.36 -2.69 -15.46
C ASN A 6 2.50 -3.15 -14.55
N PRO A 7 2.47 -4.38 -14.06
CA PRO A 7 3.57 -4.93 -13.28
C PRO A 7 4.82 -4.95 -14.16
N PRO A 8 5.99 -4.58 -13.62
CA PRO A 8 7.23 -4.60 -14.38
C PRO A 8 7.57 -6.03 -14.83
N ASP A 9 8.25 -6.17 -15.97
CA ASP A 9 8.76 -7.44 -16.53
C ASP A 9 9.92 -8.04 -15.68
N GLN A 10 10.11 -7.51 -14.48
CA GLN A 10 11.18 -7.81 -13.54
C GLN A 10 10.60 -8.03 -12.15
N ALA A 11 11.34 -8.72 -11.28
CA ALA A 11 10.95 -8.90 -9.89
C ALA A 11 10.64 -7.55 -9.21
N TRP A 12 9.56 -7.51 -8.44
CA TRP A 12 9.09 -6.29 -7.80
C TRP A 12 8.46 -6.59 -6.44
N VAL A 13 8.28 -5.54 -5.64
CA VAL A 13 7.60 -5.59 -4.34
C VAL A 13 6.42 -4.62 -4.36
N LEU A 14 5.33 -4.97 -3.68
CA LEU A 14 4.20 -4.07 -3.50
C LEU A 14 4.57 -3.02 -2.46
N GLN A 15 4.64 -1.76 -2.87
CA GLN A 15 4.76 -0.64 -1.97
C GLN A 15 3.37 -0.20 -1.53
N VAL A 16 3.18 -0.15 -0.21
CA VAL A 16 1.99 0.36 0.44
C VAL A 16 2.35 1.69 1.09
N THR A 17 1.72 2.77 0.64
CA THR A 17 1.89 4.10 1.20
C THR A 17 0.58 4.56 1.84
N ILE A 18 0.66 4.97 3.11
CA ILE A 18 -0.47 5.51 3.86
C ILE A 18 -0.10 6.91 4.34
N TRP A 19 -1.01 7.85 4.16
CA TRP A 19 -0.80 9.19 4.70
C TRP A 19 -1.04 9.18 6.22
N ALA A 20 -0.15 9.86 6.94
CA ALA A 20 -0.31 10.06 8.37
C ALA A 20 -1.56 10.86 8.68
N ALA A 21 -2.27 10.49 9.76
CA ALA A 21 -3.27 11.38 10.34
C ALA A 21 -2.58 12.63 10.93
N PRO A 22 -3.28 13.77 11.06
CA PRO A 22 -2.72 14.96 11.68
C PRO A 22 -2.20 14.68 13.09
N ALA A 23 -0.96 15.09 13.38
CA ALA A 23 -0.24 14.76 14.62
C ALA A 23 -0.88 15.29 15.93
N ALA A 24 -1.91 16.13 15.84
CA ALA A 24 -2.63 16.67 17.00
C ALA A 24 -3.66 15.71 17.60
N ASP A 25 -3.93 14.57 16.94
CA ASP A 25 -4.97 13.64 17.38
C ASP A 25 -4.38 12.57 18.33
N PRO A 26 -4.97 12.26 19.51
CA PRO A 26 -4.58 11.09 20.31
C PRO A 26 -4.59 9.78 19.50
N GLN A 27 -5.36 9.73 18.41
CA GLN A 27 -5.35 8.65 17.42
C GLN A 27 -3.98 8.46 16.72
N TRP A 28 -3.20 9.54 16.55
CA TRP A 28 -1.85 9.49 15.97
C TRP A 28 -0.92 8.55 16.75
N LYS A 29 -0.99 8.57 18.08
CA LYS A 29 -0.11 7.76 18.93
C LYS A 29 -0.48 6.27 18.90
N ALA A 30 -1.77 5.96 18.75
CA ALA A 30 -2.25 4.60 18.55
C ALA A 30 -1.85 4.05 17.17
N GLN A 31 -2.00 4.88 16.12
CA GLN A 31 -1.53 4.58 14.78
C GLN A 31 -0.03 4.32 14.76
N LEU A 32 0.77 5.20 15.38
CA LEU A 32 2.22 5.10 15.43
C LEU A 32 2.70 3.83 16.13
N ASN A 33 2.08 3.44 17.26
CA ASN A 33 2.44 2.21 17.97
C ASN A 33 2.16 0.94 17.15
N ARG A 34 1.08 0.95 16.35
CA ARG A 34 0.67 -0.20 15.54
C ARG A 34 1.44 -0.29 14.21
N LEU A 35 1.72 0.86 13.59
CA LEU A 35 2.38 0.90 12.28
C LEU A 35 3.90 0.82 12.37
N ARG A 36 4.55 1.33 13.43
CA ARG A 36 6.02 1.29 13.54
C ARG A 36 6.65 -0.10 13.50
N THR A 37 5.87 -1.15 13.77
CA THR A 37 6.33 -2.53 13.74
C THR A 37 6.27 -3.16 12.35
N ILE A 38 5.50 -2.57 11.44
CA ILE A 38 5.19 -3.14 10.11
C ILE A 38 5.44 -2.16 8.95
N ALA A 39 5.66 -0.89 9.25
CA ALA A 39 5.87 0.19 8.29
C ALA A 39 6.90 1.19 8.81
N SER A 40 7.65 1.78 7.87
CA SER A 40 8.59 2.87 8.13
C SER A 40 7.89 4.21 7.95
N PHE A 41 8.15 5.17 8.84
CA PHE A 41 7.61 6.52 8.71
C PHE A 41 8.58 7.42 7.95
N ASP A 42 8.10 8.06 6.89
CA ASP A 42 8.80 9.12 6.17
C ASP A 42 8.31 10.48 6.68
N ASP A 43 9.18 11.17 7.41
CA ASP A 43 8.89 12.48 7.98
C ASP A 43 8.81 13.60 6.93
N THR A 44 9.40 13.40 5.75
CA THR A 44 9.38 14.38 4.65
C THR A 44 8.01 14.42 4.00
N THR A 45 7.47 13.25 3.66
CA THR A 45 6.17 13.12 3.00
C THR A 45 5.01 12.97 3.97
N LYS A 46 5.31 12.80 5.27
CA LYS A 46 4.34 12.47 6.33
C LYS A 46 3.55 11.20 5.96
N THR A 47 4.26 10.16 5.51
CA THR A 47 3.66 8.89 5.10
C THR A 47 4.25 7.71 5.86
N TRP A 48 3.44 6.67 6.02
CA TRP A 48 3.86 5.34 6.42
C TRP A 48 4.04 4.48 5.17
N GLN A 49 5.17 3.78 5.09
CA GLN A 49 5.53 2.96 3.94
C GLN A 49 5.86 1.54 4.39
N ALA A 50 5.23 0.57 3.74
CA ALA A 50 5.57 -0.84 3.88
C ALA A 50 5.85 -1.44 2.49
N ARG A 51 6.70 -2.46 2.46
CA ARG A 51 7.01 -3.21 1.24
C ARG A 51 6.65 -4.66 1.47
N LEU A 52 5.86 -5.22 0.56
CA LEU A 52 5.42 -6.60 0.60
C LEU A 52 6.00 -7.34 -0.60
N GLY A 53 6.63 -8.47 -0.33
CA GLY A 53 7.20 -9.35 -1.35
C GLY A 53 6.27 -10.46 -1.83
N ALA A 54 5.23 -10.72 -1.05
CA ALA A 54 4.21 -11.72 -1.29
C ALA A 54 2.90 -11.29 -0.62
N LEU A 55 1.77 -11.80 -1.12
CA LEU A 55 0.45 -11.72 -0.48
C LEU A 55 0.12 -13.06 0.19
N ASP A 56 1.06 -13.61 0.94
CA ASP A 56 0.79 -14.74 1.83
C ASP A 56 0.02 -14.27 3.08
N LEU A 57 -0.27 -15.18 4.02
CA LEU A 57 -1.01 -14.83 5.23
C LEU A 57 -0.37 -13.68 6.02
N GLU A 58 0.96 -13.62 6.07
CA GLU A 58 1.68 -12.57 6.77
C GLU A 58 1.57 -11.24 6.01
N GLY A 59 1.80 -11.25 4.69
CA GLY A 59 1.64 -10.08 3.84
C GLY A 59 0.22 -9.53 3.83
N LEU A 60 -0.79 -10.40 3.84
CA LEU A 60 -2.20 -10.01 3.95
C LEU A 60 -2.52 -9.42 5.32
N ASN A 61 -1.96 -9.95 6.42
CA ASN A 61 -2.14 -9.37 7.75
C ASN A 61 -1.52 -7.97 7.86
N VAL A 62 -0.33 -7.77 7.28
CA VAL A 62 0.31 -6.45 7.22
C VAL A 62 -0.53 -5.49 6.39
N LEU A 63 -0.97 -5.91 5.20
CA LEU A 63 -1.83 -5.10 4.34
C LEU A 63 -3.15 -4.73 5.02
N GLN A 64 -3.81 -5.68 5.68
CA GLN A 64 -5.04 -5.43 6.41
C GLN A 64 -4.82 -4.44 7.56
N ALA A 65 -3.76 -4.61 8.35
CA ALA A 65 -3.45 -3.68 9.45
C ALA A 65 -3.19 -2.26 8.96
N LEU A 66 -2.57 -2.12 7.78
CA LEU A 66 -2.34 -0.86 7.10
C LEU A 66 -3.68 -0.24 6.62
N LEU A 67 -4.52 -1.01 5.93
CA LEU A 67 -5.84 -0.56 5.46
C LEU A 67 -6.77 -0.18 6.62
N ASP A 68 -6.79 -0.97 7.70
CA ASP A 68 -7.56 -0.68 8.91
C ASP A 68 -7.13 0.65 9.55
N ALA A 69 -5.81 0.88 9.63
CA ALA A 69 -5.28 2.13 10.17
C ALA A 69 -5.68 3.32 9.28
N ALA A 70 -5.62 3.18 7.95
CA ALA A 70 -6.04 4.24 7.05
C ALA A 70 -7.54 4.51 7.14
N SER A 71 -8.37 3.46 7.17
CA SER A 71 -9.82 3.57 7.31
C SER A 71 -10.23 4.22 8.63
N ALA A 72 -9.56 3.89 9.74
CA ALA A 72 -9.87 4.45 11.06
C ALA A 72 -9.59 5.96 11.15
N HIS A 73 -8.66 6.46 10.34
CA HIS A 73 -8.21 7.86 10.39
C HIS A 73 -8.61 8.67 9.14
N GLY A 74 -9.37 8.07 8.22
CA GLY A 74 -9.81 8.71 6.98
C GLY A 74 -8.64 9.11 6.07
N THR A 75 -7.50 8.42 6.18
CA THR A 75 -6.31 8.74 5.39
C THR A 75 -6.29 7.94 4.09
N GLN A 76 -5.63 8.50 3.08
CA GLN A 76 -5.53 7.85 1.79
C GLN A 76 -4.57 6.65 1.87
N VAL A 77 -4.81 5.65 1.02
CA VAL A 77 -3.90 4.53 0.79
C VAL A 77 -3.51 4.54 -0.68
N ARG A 78 -2.25 4.28 -0.96
CA ARG A 78 -1.73 4.05 -2.30
C ARG A 78 -1.01 2.71 -2.30
N LEU A 79 -1.41 1.84 -3.22
CA LEU A 79 -0.73 0.60 -3.53
C LEU A 79 -0.08 0.75 -4.90
N GLU A 80 1.22 0.51 -5.00
CA GLU A 80 1.92 0.57 -6.27
C GLU A 80 3.03 -0.48 -6.36
N PRO A 81 3.29 -1.06 -7.55
CA PRO A 81 4.48 -1.86 -7.79
C PRO A 81 5.74 -0.99 -7.65
N ALA A 82 6.71 -1.45 -6.87
CA ALA A 82 8.00 -0.80 -6.69
C ALA A 82 9.16 -1.76 -7.01
N PRO A 83 10.30 -1.26 -7.50
CA PRO A 83 11.48 -2.08 -7.70
C PRO A 83 11.94 -2.71 -6.37
N VAL A 84 12.52 -3.90 -6.45
CA VAL A 84 13.09 -4.58 -5.29
C VAL A 84 14.24 -3.71 -4.72
N PRO A 85 14.20 -3.33 -3.44
CA PRO A 85 15.25 -2.50 -2.86
C PRO A 85 16.56 -3.27 -2.71
N GLU A 86 17.67 -2.55 -2.69
CA GLU A 86 18.99 -3.12 -2.43
C GLU A 86 19.03 -3.77 -1.04
N GLY A 87 19.54 -5.00 -0.95
CA GLY A 87 19.58 -5.77 0.30
C GLY A 87 18.28 -6.47 0.71
N TRP A 88 17.29 -6.56 -0.18
CA TRP A 88 16.06 -7.30 0.09
C TRP A 88 16.29 -8.83 0.11
N GLU A 89 16.05 -9.45 1.26
CA GLU A 89 16.14 -10.92 1.44
C GLU A 89 14.77 -11.62 1.41
N GLY A 90 13.69 -10.87 1.27
CA GLY A 90 12.32 -11.37 1.29
C GLY A 90 11.82 -11.93 -0.05
N PRO A 91 10.59 -12.46 -0.09
CA PRO A 91 9.96 -12.88 -1.34
C PRO A 91 9.79 -11.70 -2.31
N VAL A 92 9.57 -11.98 -3.59
CA VAL A 92 9.32 -10.96 -4.61
C VAL A 92 8.20 -11.42 -5.54
N PHE A 93 7.41 -10.47 -6.04
CA PHE A 93 6.45 -10.75 -7.09
C PHE A 93 7.19 -10.90 -8.42
N THR A 94 6.90 -11.99 -9.13
CA THR A 94 7.50 -12.30 -10.45
C THR A 94 6.48 -12.37 -11.57
N ARG A 95 5.17 -12.34 -11.24
CA ARG A 95 4.08 -12.33 -12.21
C ARG A 95 2.99 -11.34 -11.77
N GLY A 96 2.44 -10.63 -12.74
CA GLY A 96 1.40 -9.63 -12.53
C GLY A 96 0.01 -10.07 -12.03
N PRO A 97 -0.55 -11.24 -12.42
CA PRO A 97 -1.99 -11.44 -12.34
C PRO A 97 -2.52 -11.56 -10.90
N ASP A 98 -1.70 -11.99 -9.94
CA ASP A 98 -2.12 -12.13 -8.54
C ASP A 98 -2.33 -10.78 -7.82
N VAL A 99 -1.72 -9.70 -8.34
CA VAL A 99 -1.80 -8.36 -7.73
C VAL A 99 -2.52 -7.35 -8.63
N THR A 100 -2.66 -7.63 -9.93
CA THR A 100 -3.48 -6.81 -10.83
C THR A 100 -4.90 -6.64 -10.32
N ALA A 101 -5.56 -7.72 -9.88
CA ALA A 101 -6.92 -7.64 -9.33
C ALA A 101 -6.99 -6.77 -8.06
N LEU A 102 -5.93 -6.77 -7.23
CA LEU A 102 -5.86 -5.92 -6.03
C LEU A 102 -5.67 -4.44 -6.39
N LEU A 103 -4.81 -4.15 -7.37
CA LEU A 103 -4.56 -2.78 -7.85
C LEU A 103 -5.79 -2.21 -8.58
N GLU A 104 -6.47 -3.03 -9.38
CA GLU A 104 -7.75 -2.68 -10.03
C GLU A 104 -8.84 -2.41 -8.98
N ALA A 105 -9.00 -3.29 -7.99
CA ALA A 105 -9.97 -3.09 -6.92
C ALA A 105 -9.71 -1.81 -6.10
N GLN A 106 -8.45 -1.44 -5.85
CA GLN A 106 -8.12 -0.17 -5.20
C GLN A 106 -8.39 1.04 -6.11
N ALA A 107 -8.07 0.95 -7.40
CA ALA A 107 -8.38 2.00 -8.36
C ALA A 107 -9.90 2.26 -8.44
N ASP A 108 -10.70 1.19 -8.35
CA ASP A 108 -12.17 1.28 -8.31
C ASP A 108 -12.70 1.80 -6.96
N HIS A 109 -12.02 1.50 -5.84
CA HIS A 109 -12.45 1.99 -4.52
C HIS A 109 -12.34 3.52 -4.38
N GLY A 110 -11.44 4.15 -5.13
CA GLY A 110 -11.33 5.61 -5.25
C GLY A 110 -12.28 6.24 -6.25
N ARG A 111 -13.12 5.43 -6.94
CA ARG A 111 -13.98 5.89 -8.02
C ARG A 111 -15.36 6.31 -7.46
N PRO A 112 -15.83 7.54 -7.73
CA PRO A 112 -17.18 7.92 -7.33
C PRO A 112 -18.21 7.03 -8.04
N LEU A 113 -19.16 6.48 -7.26
CA LEU A 113 -20.27 5.66 -7.73
C LEU A 113 -20.97 6.34 -8.92
N GLY A 114 -20.80 5.79 -10.14
CA GLY A 114 -21.46 6.29 -11.36
C GLY A 114 -20.64 6.31 -12.64
N GLN A 115 -19.31 6.09 -12.61
CA GLN A 115 -18.52 5.96 -13.84
C GLN A 115 -18.43 4.50 -14.32
N LEU A 116 -18.96 4.24 -15.51
CA LEU A 116 -18.81 2.95 -16.20
C LEU A 116 -17.35 2.71 -16.63
N PRO A 117 -16.89 1.44 -16.71
CA PRO A 117 -15.58 1.12 -17.26
C PRO A 117 -15.54 1.47 -18.76
N LEU A 118 -14.48 2.17 -19.18
CA LEU A 118 -14.20 2.34 -20.61
C LEU A 118 -13.52 1.06 -21.07
N GLY A 119 -14.22 0.30 -21.91
CA GLY A 119 -13.69 -0.87 -22.61
C GLY A 119 -12.72 -0.50 -23.72
#